data_AF-A0ABD3R6M0-F1
#
_entry.id   AF-A0ABD3R6M0-F1
#
_cell.length_a   1.000
_cell.length_b   1.000
_cell.length_c   1.000
_cell.angle_alpha   90.00
_cell.angle_beta   90.00
_cell.angle_gamma   90.00
#
_symmetry.space_group_name_H-M   'P 1'
#
loop_
_entity.id
_entity.type
_entity.pdbx_description
1 polymer ?
#
loop_
_entity_poly.entity_id
_entity_poly.type
_entity_poly.pdbx_seq_one_letter_code
_entity_poly.pdbx_strand_id
1 'polypeptide(L)'
;MNGAVVGAKADIWPSEQRRGLQGGRRRESHLTYHPTFAPSYHPIEADDDDDDDDDDDDDAIIDRTEDSETTPCTASFTMMTYDSIVEDIATLIDSVHDDETRSHVVGGIVRLAAHDFMDFDPRSVESMGPDGCFDLDHPNNAGLETVWCEDCDLTLLHARRYAHVSRADFWIASANAVMYRTSLDNALDLRETFRWGRRDRDNCGGSGARLPTPARCSEVEEVFLDRMGLSWRETVALLGAHTLGRGEREFSGHHGTWSSSDKDAQRFNKQYFTELLENNWRMRNLGGPANGRAPQDWTTGGGGDDNGRMMLNTDVCLMFDIDFQINGGRPCCTIPDGGDECPFPRECPMYQRGTSRELAMEAVVEFYESSNAAYYDAFAVAWNKATTAGQRNLLPLMTSCESV
;
A
#
# COMPACT_ATOMS: atom_id res chain seq x y z
N MET A 1 40.72 -19.82 15.44
CA MET A 1 40.51 -19.83 16.90
C MET A 1 39.79 -18.55 17.26
N ASN A 2 38.56 -18.69 17.79
CA ASN A 2 37.70 -17.75 18.52
C ASN A 2 37.44 -16.37 17.85
N GLY A 3 36.22 -15.97 17.49
CA GLY A 3 34.91 -16.28 18.05
C GLY A 3 34.43 -15.08 18.88
N ALA A 4 33.44 -14.34 18.38
CA ALA A 4 32.61 -13.44 19.17
C ALA A 4 31.25 -13.26 18.46
N VAL A 5 30.32 -14.15 18.83
CA VAL A 5 28.88 -14.05 18.60
C VAL A 5 28.36 -13.05 19.63
N VAL A 6 27.62 -12.03 19.21
CA VAL A 6 26.83 -11.19 20.12
C VAL A 6 25.37 -11.56 19.91
N GLY A 7 24.86 -12.40 20.79
CA GLY A 7 23.43 -12.65 20.94
C GLY A 7 22.79 -11.54 21.76
N ALA A 8 21.69 -10.97 21.27
CA ALA A 8 20.78 -10.16 22.07
C ALA A 8 19.73 -11.07 22.69
N LYS A 9 19.44 -10.79 23.96
CA LYS A 9 18.75 -11.64 24.92
C LYS A 9 17.24 -11.52 24.82
N ALA A 10 16.58 -12.67 24.89
CA ALA A 10 15.19 -12.79 25.30
C ALA A 10 15.08 -12.56 26.80
N ASP A 11 14.21 -11.64 27.23
CA ASP A 11 13.74 -11.56 28.62
C ASP A 11 12.26 -11.94 28.69
N ILE A 12 12.01 -12.92 29.55
CA ILE A 12 10.74 -13.56 29.87
C ILE A 12 10.14 -12.85 31.11
N TRP A 13 8.86 -12.46 31.08
CA TRP A 13 8.04 -12.38 32.30
C TRP A 13 6.57 -12.75 32.00
N PRO A 14 5.83 -13.38 32.93
CA PRO A 14 4.76 -14.32 32.63
C PRO A 14 3.35 -13.74 32.72
N SER A 15 2.45 -14.55 32.17
CA SER A 15 1.00 -14.46 32.17
C SER A 15 0.36 -14.60 33.57
N GLU A 16 -0.54 -13.67 33.89
CA GLU A 16 -1.65 -13.74 34.86
C GLU A 16 -2.44 -12.43 34.67
N GLN A 17 -3.78 -12.28 34.70
CA GLN A 17 -4.88 -13.09 35.22
C GLN A 17 -6.19 -12.50 34.64
N ARG A 18 -7.11 -13.35 34.16
CA ARG A 18 -8.49 -12.95 33.80
C ARG A 18 -9.38 -12.85 35.05
N ARG A 19 -10.07 -11.72 35.23
CA ARG A 19 -11.40 -11.53 35.84
C ARG A 19 -11.95 -10.22 35.24
N GLY A 20 -13.06 -10.14 34.52
CA GLY A 20 -14.37 -10.73 34.71
C GLY A 20 -15.30 -9.65 35.25
N LEU A 21 -16.13 -9.00 34.42
CA LEU A 21 -17.32 -8.27 34.87
C LEU A 21 -18.39 -8.23 33.77
N GLN A 22 -19.59 -8.66 34.16
CA GLN A 22 -20.84 -8.68 33.41
C GLN A 22 -21.50 -7.30 33.37
N GLY A 23 -22.31 -7.08 32.33
CA GLY A 23 -23.66 -6.52 32.49
C GLY A 23 -23.85 -5.05 32.12
N GLY A 24 -24.57 -4.80 31.03
CA GLY A 24 -25.10 -3.48 30.73
C GLY A 24 -25.99 -3.43 29.48
N ARG A 25 -27.30 -3.72 29.66
CA ARG A 25 -28.34 -3.47 28.66
C ARG A 25 -28.50 -1.97 28.40
N ARG A 26 -28.52 -1.54 27.13
CA ARG A 26 -29.26 -0.35 26.63
C ARG A 26 -29.74 -0.66 25.21
N ARG A 27 -31.04 -0.90 25.04
CA ARG A 27 -32.08 0.04 24.57
C ARG A 27 -31.89 0.43 23.10
N GLU A 28 -32.63 -0.29 22.26
CA GLU A 28 -32.99 0.06 20.90
C GLU A 28 -33.70 1.42 20.86
N SER A 29 -33.30 2.27 19.93
CA SER A 29 -34.10 3.41 19.48
C SER A 29 -34.22 3.33 17.96
N HIS A 30 -35.43 2.98 17.51
CA HIS A 30 -35.89 3.14 16.14
C HIS A 30 -35.70 4.59 15.68
N LEU A 31 -35.03 4.77 14.55
CA LEU A 31 -35.10 5.99 13.76
C LEU A 31 -35.67 5.63 12.39
N THR A 32 -36.85 6.20 12.12
CA THR A 32 -37.63 6.08 10.90
C THR A 32 -37.01 6.91 9.78
N TYR A 33 -36.89 6.28 8.62
CA TYR A 33 -36.40 6.82 7.35
C TYR A 33 -37.46 7.74 6.71
N HIS A 34 -37.09 8.97 6.37
CA HIS A 34 -37.86 9.85 5.47
C HIS A 34 -36.97 10.22 4.28
N PRO A 35 -37.39 9.97 3.02
CA PRO A 35 -36.61 10.31 1.85
C PRO A 35 -37.16 11.58 1.21
N THR A 36 -36.37 12.64 1.02
CA THR A 36 -36.74 13.66 0.04
C THR A 36 -35.56 14.49 -0.49
N PHE A 37 -35.69 14.80 -1.79
CA PHE A 37 -35.08 15.86 -2.60
C PHE A 37 -33.71 15.64 -3.26
N ALA A 38 -33.80 15.21 -4.52
CA ALA A 38 -32.81 15.44 -5.57
C ALA A 38 -32.82 16.92 -6.03
N PRO A 39 -31.68 17.49 -6.47
CA PRO A 39 -31.66 18.76 -7.19
C PRO A 39 -31.78 18.53 -8.70
N SER A 40 -32.68 19.31 -9.32
CA SER A 40 -32.92 19.42 -10.75
C SER A 40 -31.77 20.16 -11.47
N TYR A 41 -31.30 19.55 -12.55
CA TYR A 41 -30.38 20.11 -13.53
C TYR A 41 -31.11 21.14 -14.41
N HIS A 42 -30.55 22.34 -14.61
CA HIS A 42 -30.95 23.28 -15.64
C HIS A 42 -29.81 23.44 -16.65
N PRO A 43 -30.07 23.35 -17.97
CA PRO A 43 -29.06 23.62 -19.00
C PRO A 43 -28.91 25.13 -19.20
N ILE A 44 -27.67 25.60 -19.38
CA ILE A 44 -27.36 26.95 -19.84
C ILE A 44 -27.22 26.87 -21.37
N GLU A 45 -28.04 27.65 -22.07
CA GLU A 45 -28.00 27.83 -23.51
C GLU A 45 -26.80 28.70 -23.90
N ALA A 46 -26.22 28.38 -25.07
CA ALA A 46 -25.16 29.13 -25.72
C ALA A 46 -25.80 30.23 -26.58
N ASP A 47 -25.33 31.46 -26.43
CA ASP A 47 -25.59 32.54 -27.38
C ASP A 47 -24.32 32.79 -28.18
N ASP A 48 -24.45 32.54 -29.48
CA ASP A 48 -23.57 32.98 -30.55
C ASP A 48 -23.82 34.48 -30.79
N ASP A 49 -22.77 35.29 -30.89
CA ASP A 49 -22.82 36.58 -31.59
C ASP A 49 -21.44 36.83 -32.23
N ASP A 50 -21.42 36.64 -33.55
CA ASP A 50 -20.42 37.16 -34.49
C ASP A 50 -20.60 38.68 -34.61
N ASP A 51 -19.51 39.45 -34.60
CA ASP A 51 -19.43 40.72 -35.33
C ASP A 51 -17.95 41.04 -35.61
N ASP A 52 -17.59 40.86 -36.88
CA ASP A 52 -16.41 41.43 -37.53
C ASP A 52 -16.58 42.96 -37.64
N ASP A 53 -15.52 43.73 -37.40
CA ASP A 53 -15.16 44.86 -38.26
C ASP A 53 -13.74 45.34 -37.96
N ASP A 54 -12.97 45.39 -39.03
CA ASP A 54 -11.57 45.79 -39.13
C ASP A 54 -11.35 47.31 -38.99
N ASP A 55 -10.12 47.64 -38.62
CA ASP A 55 -9.22 48.63 -39.26
C ASP A 55 -8.57 49.71 -38.36
N ASP A 56 -7.25 49.76 -38.56
CA ASP A 56 -6.30 50.86 -38.52
C ASP A 56 -5.58 51.26 -37.21
N ASP A 57 -4.33 50.80 -37.17
CA ASP A 57 -3.08 51.57 -36.99
C ASP A 57 -2.94 52.53 -35.80
N ASP A 58 -2.05 52.15 -34.87
CA ASP A 58 -0.98 53.07 -34.45
C ASP A 58 0.21 52.32 -33.81
N ASP A 59 1.40 52.65 -34.32
CA ASP A 59 2.72 52.20 -33.91
C ASP A 59 3.01 52.45 -32.42
N ALA A 60 3.27 51.38 -31.67
CA ALA A 60 4.09 51.44 -30.48
C ALA A 60 4.92 50.16 -30.36
N ILE A 61 6.18 50.26 -30.78
CA ILE A 61 7.24 49.30 -30.45
C ILE A 61 7.43 49.34 -28.93
N ILE A 62 6.70 48.47 -28.22
CA ILE A 62 7.00 48.10 -26.85
C ILE A 62 7.91 46.89 -26.94
N ASP A 63 9.18 47.14 -26.65
CA ASP A 63 10.19 46.14 -26.35
C ASP A 63 9.67 45.22 -25.22
N ARG A 64 9.00 44.14 -25.61
CA ARG A 64 8.69 43.02 -24.71
C ARG A 64 10.00 42.26 -24.52
N THR A 65 10.85 42.79 -23.67
CA THR A 65 11.65 41.89 -22.83
C THR A 65 10.63 41.03 -22.10
N GLU A 66 10.56 39.75 -22.45
CA GLU A 66 10.02 38.72 -21.57
C GLU A 66 10.81 38.82 -20.26
N ASP A 67 10.31 39.64 -19.35
CA ASP A 67 10.68 39.58 -17.96
C ASP A 67 10.03 38.28 -17.46
N SER A 68 10.75 37.19 -17.70
CA SER A 68 10.59 35.94 -16.99
C SER A 68 10.56 36.31 -15.51
N GLU A 69 9.37 36.27 -14.90
CA GLU A 69 9.23 36.30 -13.44
C GLU A 69 9.98 35.09 -12.89
N THR A 70 11.27 35.31 -12.68
CA THR A 70 12.20 34.38 -12.05
C THR A 70 11.79 34.26 -10.60
N THR A 71 10.93 33.28 -10.32
CA THR A 71 10.60 32.90 -8.93
C THR A 71 11.88 32.33 -8.30
N PRO A 72 12.45 32.97 -7.25
CA PRO A 72 13.63 32.44 -6.58
C PRO A 72 13.33 31.05 -6.02
N CYS A 73 14.24 30.10 -6.23
CA CYS A 73 14.01 28.74 -5.79
C CYS A 73 14.01 28.59 -4.27
N THR A 74 12.82 28.44 -3.73
CA THR A 74 12.54 27.96 -2.38
C THR A 74 12.25 26.46 -2.35
N ALA A 75 12.50 25.72 -3.44
CA ALA A 75 12.12 24.31 -3.55
C ALA A 75 13.05 23.40 -2.73
N SER A 76 12.51 22.79 -1.67
CA SER A 76 13.24 21.85 -0.80
C SER A 76 13.47 20.47 -1.43
N PHE A 77 12.82 20.16 -2.55
CA PHE A 77 12.92 18.86 -3.21
C PHE A 77 13.11 19.06 -4.72
N THR A 78 14.24 18.57 -5.26
CA THR A 78 14.59 18.67 -6.69
C THR A 78 14.68 17.29 -7.34
N MET A 79 14.78 17.24 -8.67
CA MET A 79 15.12 16.00 -9.40
C MET A 79 16.42 15.37 -8.88
N MET A 80 17.43 16.20 -8.63
CA MET A 80 18.72 15.75 -8.09
C MET A 80 18.58 15.16 -6.68
N THR A 81 17.71 15.72 -5.85
CA THR A 81 17.37 15.16 -4.53
C THR A 81 16.72 13.79 -4.67
N TYR A 82 15.76 13.66 -5.59
CA TYR A 82 15.09 12.38 -5.87
C TYR A 82 16.10 11.30 -6.30
N ASP A 83 16.93 11.62 -7.29
CA ASP A 83 17.93 10.69 -7.83
C ASP A 83 18.98 10.30 -6.76
N SER A 84 19.39 11.25 -5.91
CA SER A 84 20.29 10.98 -4.78
C SER A 84 19.64 10.02 -3.77
N ILE A 85 18.34 10.17 -3.47
CA ILE A 85 17.61 9.22 -2.62
C ILE A 85 17.59 7.83 -3.28
N VAL A 86 17.33 7.74 -4.59
CA VAL A 86 17.33 6.47 -5.31
C VAL A 86 18.68 5.75 -5.21
N GLU A 87 19.79 6.47 -5.37
CA GLU A 87 21.15 5.91 -5.27
C GLU A 87 21.50 5.45 -3.83
N ASP A 88 21.15 6.26 -2.83
CA ASP A 88 21.42 5.92 -1.44
C ASP A 88 20.58 4.74 -0.96
N ILE A 89 19.30 4.67 -1.36
CA ILE A 89 18.43 3.53 -1.06
C ILE A 89 18.92 2.27 -1.77
N ALA A 90 19.39 2.38 -3.03
CA ALA A 90 20.03 1.26 -3.71
C ALA A 90 21.24 0.73 -2.92
N THR A 91 22.09 1.64 -2.43
CA THR A 91 23.25 1.28 -1.61
C THR A 91 22.84 0.61 -0.29
N LEU A 92 21.80 1.13 0.37
CA LEU A 92 21.25 0.57 1.60
C LEU A 92 20.79 -0.88 1.37
N ILE A 93 19.94 -1.12 0.38
CA ILE A 93 19.40 -2.47 0.13
C ILE A 93 20.48 -3.44 -0.41
N ASP A 94 21.48 -2.94 -1.15
CA ASP A 94 22.59 -3.75 -1.66
C ASP A 94 23.60 -4.16 -0.58
N SER A 95 23.62 -3.46 0.54
CA SER A 95 24.43 -3.82 1.70
C SER A 95 23.87 -5.03 2.48
N VAL A 96 22.61 -5.39 2.26
CA VAL A 96 21.97 -6.55 2.89
C VAL A 96 22.13 -7.78 1.97
N HIS A 97 22.82 -8.80 2.47
CA HIS A 97 23.19 -9.98 1.65
C HIS A 97 22.35 -11.22 1.93
N ASP A 98 21.70 -11.29 3.09
CA ASP A 98 20.79 -12.38 3.44
C ASP A 98 19.43 -12.14 2.78
N ASP A 99 18.89 -13.15 2.09
CA ASP A 99 17.70 -12.98 1.24
C ASP A 99 16.44 -12.68 2.07
N GLU A 100 16.29 -13.31 3.24
CA GLU A 100 15.18 -13.10 4.17
C GLU A 100 15.25 -11.71 4.80
N THR A 101 16.42 -11.31 5.29
CA THR A 101 16.63 -9.96 5.83
C THR A 101 16.41 -8.89 4.76
N ARG A 102 16.89 -9.12 3.53
CA ARG A 102 16.73 -8.17 2.43
C ARG A 102 15.28 -8.07 1.99
N SER A 103 14.54 -9.18 1.91
CA SER A 103 13.11 -9.16 1.59
C SER A 103 12.31 -8.37 2.65
N HIS A 104 12.65 -8.53 3.93
CA HIS A 104 12.09 -7.73 5.02
C HIS A 104 12.38 -6.23 4.87
N VAL A 105 13.62 -5.85 4.53
CA VAL A 105 13.98 -4.43 4.34
C VAL A 105 13.23 -3.82 3.14
N VAL A 106 13.26 -4.45 1.96
CA VAL A 106 12.62 -3.87 0.77
C VAL A 106 11.10 -3.80 0.93
N GLY A 107 10.48 -4.86 1.44
CA GLY A 107 9.04 -4.87 1.73
C GLY A 107 8.67 -3.88 2.83
N GLY A 108 9.50 -3.77 3.87
CA GLY A 108 9.31 -2.87 5.00
C GLY A 108 9.30 -1.39 4.60
N ILE A 109 10.20 -0.97 3.71
CA ILE A 109 10.24 0.42 3.21
C ILE A 109 8.97 0.76 2.41
N VAL A 110 8.52 -0.15 1.53
CA VAL A 110 7.27 0.05 0.76
C VAL A 110 6.05 0.03 1.70
N ARG A 111 6.04 -0.90 2.66
CA ARG A 111 4.99 -1.00 3.68
C ARG A 111 4.90 0.26 4.55
N LEU A 112 6.02 0.87 4.92
CA LEU A 112 6.05 2.11 5.69
C LEU A 112 5.28 3.23 4.98
N ALA A 113 5.57 3.46 3.70
CA ALA A 113 4.84 4.45 2.90
C ALA A 113 3.36 4.07 2.72
N ALA A 114 3.06 2.77 2.57
CA ALA A 114 1.69 2.30 2.42
C ALA A 114 0.85 2.47 3.68
N HIS A 115 1.40 2.13 4.85
CA HIS A 115 0.73 2.28 6.13
C HIS A 115 0.46 3.75 6.47
N ASP A 116 1.31 4.66 6.01
CA ASP A 116 1.07 6.11 6.10
C ASP A 116 -0.14 6.51 5.24
N PHE A 117 -0.17 6.21 3.94
CA PHE A 117 -1.31 6.65 3.10
C PHE A 117 -2.62 5.90 3.36
N MET A 118 -2.59 4.67 3.87
CA MET A 118 -3.80 3.84 4.07
C MET A 118 -4.64 4.28 5.27
N ASP A 119 -4.11 5.13 6.14
CA ASP A 119 -4.88 5.69 7.26
C ASP A 119 -5.80 6.86 6.84
N PHE A 120 -5.73 7.25 5.56
CA PHE A 120 -6.55 8.31 5.00
C PHE A 120 -8.04 8.01 5.20
N ASP A 121 -8.78 8.97 5.75
CA ASP A 121 -10.24 8.94 5.80
C ASP A 121 -10.80 10.35 5.53
N PRO A 122 -11.37 10.61 4.33
CA PRO A 122 -11.91 11.92 3.98
C PRO A 122 -13.15 12.30 4.81
N ARG A 123 -13.75 11.35 5.54
CA ARG A 123 -14.92 11.57 6.40
C ARG A 123 -14.54 12.01 7.82
N SER A 124 -13.27 11.86 8.18
CA SER A 124 -12.77 12.20 9.51
C SER A 124 -12.36 13.67 9.61
N VAL A 125 -12.38 14.23 10.83
CA VAL A 125 -11.98 15.63 11.08
C VAL A 125 -10.50 15.85 10.73
N GLU A 126 -9.66 14.88 11.08
CA GLU A 126 -8.27 14.82 10.65
C GLU A 126 -8.12 13.70 9.64
N SER A 127 -8.13 14.07 8.36
CA SER A 127 -8.15 13.11 7.27
C SER A 127 -6.94 12.17 7.26
N MET A 128 -5.82 12.55 7.87
CA MET A 128 -4.53 11.83 7.81
C MET A 128 -4.12 11.58 6.34
N GLY A 129 -3.45 10.47 6.05
CA GLY A 129 -2.91 10.09 4.76
C GLY A 129 -1.39 10.19 4.74
N PRO A 130 -0.77 10.36 3.55
CA PRO A 130 0.68 10.39 3.40
C PRO A 130 1.27 11.67 4.01
N ASP A 131 1.43 11.69 5.33
CA ASP A 131 1.93 12.81 6.12
C ASP A 131 3.07 12.41 7.06
N GLY A 132 3.66 11.25 6.80
CA GLY A 132 4.87 10.76 7.43
C GLY A 132 4.62 10.30 8.86
N CYS A 133 3.45 9.79 9.23
CA CYS A 133 3.18 9.41 10.61
C CYS A 133 2.44 8.08 10.68
N PHE A 134 2.92 7.18 11.54
CA PHE A 134 2.18 5.96 11.89
C PHE A 134 2.10 5.79 13.41
N ASP A 135 0.97 5.28 13.89
CA ASP A 135 0.76 4.93 15.29
C ASP A 135 1.61 3.71 15.66
N LEU A 136 2.75 3.94 16.31
CA LEU A 136 3.75 2.94 16.68
C LEU A 136 3.18 1.85 17.61
N ASP A 137 2.26 2.22 18.49
CA ASP A 137 1.72 1.32 19.51
C ASP A 137 0.61 0.42 18.97
N HIS A 138 0.11 0.69 17.75
CA HIS A 138 -0.99 -0.06 17.18
C HIS A 138 -0.52 -1.39 16.54
N PRO A 139 -1.14 -2.54 16.86
CA PRO A 139 -0.69 -3.85 16.34
C PRO A 139 -0.61 -3.96 14.81
N ASN A 140 -1.46 -3.25 14.07
CA ASN A 140 -1.39 -3.24 12.60
C ASN A 140 -0.09 -2.63 12.06
N ASN A 141 0.61 -1.80 12.85
CA ASN A 141 1.90 -1.21 12.50
C ASN A 141 3.11 -1.96 13.07
N ALA A 142 2.89 -3.07 13.79
CA ALA A 142 3.99 -3.88 14.33
C ALA A 142 5.00 -4.25 13.22
N GLY A 143 6.29 -4.22 13.58
CA GLY A 143 7.42 -4.40 12.68
C GLY A 143 7.88 -3.12 11.98
N LEU A 144 7.08 -2.05 11.88
CA LEU A 144 7.54 -0.79 11.26
C LEU A 144 8.63 -0.11 12.09
N GLU A 145 8.70 -0.38 13.39
CA GLU A 145 9.80 0.01 14.28
C GLU A 145 11.16 -0.60 13.88
N THR A 146 11.18 -1.62 13.03
CA THR A 146 12.45 -2.18 12.49
C THR A 146 12.91 -1.46 11.22
N VAL A 147 12.04 -0.63 10.63
CA VAL A 147 12.30 0.13 9.40
C VAL A 147 12.55 1.61 9.72
N TRP A 148 11.73 2.17 10.62
CA TRP A 148 11.78 3.57 11.03
C TRP A 148 11.86 3.71 12.55
N CYS A 149 13.09 3.74 13.05
CA CYS A 149 13.46 3.92 14.46
C CYS A 149 14.69 4.83 14.60
N GLU A 150 15.04 5.24 15.83
CA GLU A 150 16.16 6.15 16.11
C GLU A 150 17.49 5.70 15.47
N ASP A 151 17.78 4.39 15.53
CA ASP A 151 19.02 3.80 15.04
C ASP A 151 18.87 3.06 13.70
N CYS A 152 17.71 3.13 13.06
CA CYS A 152 17.45 2.45 11.79
C CYS A 152 18.19 3.16 10.64
N ASP A 153 18.78 2.38 9.72
CA ASP A 153 19.59 2.93 8.62
C ASP A 153 18.81 3.93 7.76
N LEU A 154 17.52 3.69 7.51
CA LEU A 154 16.65 4.60 6.75
C LEU A 154 16.45 5.95 7.48
N THR A 155 16.20 5.93 8.79
CA THR A 155 16.06 7.13 9.62
C THR A 155 17.38 7.90 9.70
N LEU A 156 18.50 7.20 9.90
CA LEU A 156 19.83 7.80 9.95
C LEU A 156 20.21 8.41 8.60
N LEU A 157 19.84 7.79 7.49
CA LEU A 157 20.04 8.33 6.14
C LEU A 157 19.28 9.65 5.96
N HIS A 158 17.99 9.68 6.34
CA HIS A 158 17.19 10.90 6.33
C HIS A 158 17.83 12.00 7.17
N ALA A 159 18.13 11.71 8.44
CA ALA A 159 18.69 12.69 9.38
C ALA A 159 20.05 13.26 8.93
N ARG A 160 20.90 12.45 8.28
CA ARG A 160 22.26 12.86 7.88
C ARG A 160 22.30 13.59 6.54
N ARG A 161 21.48 13.21 5.57
CA ARG A 161 21.58 13.70 4.18
C ARG A 161 20.34 14.44 3.68
N TYR A 162 19.17 14.12 4.22
CA TYR A 162 17.89 14.59 3.72
C TYR A 162 17.05 15.31 4.78
N ALA A 163 17.67 15.86 5.83
CA ALA A 163 16.97 16.60 6.89
C ALA A 163 16.24 17.88 6.40
N HIS A 164 16.50 18.32 5.18
CA HIS A 164 15.81 19.42 4.50
C HIS A 164 14.54 18.96 3.74
N VAL A 165 14.35 17.65 3.58
CA VAL A 165 13.18 17.00 2.98
C VAL A 165 12.27 16.55 4.11
N SER A 166 10.96 16.73 3.97
CA SER A 166 10.00 16.20 4.95
C SER A 166 10.10 14.68 5.04
N ARG A 167 9.89 14.12 6.22
CA ARG A 167 9.83 12.67 6.43
C ARG A 167 8.79 12.02 5.50
N ALA A 168 7.64 12.65 5.35
CA ALA A 168 6.56 12.21 4.47
C ALA A 168 7.01 12.08 3.00
N ASP A 169 7.68 13.09 2.44
CA ASP A 169 8.20 13.01 1.08
C ASP A 169 9.35 12.00 0.96
N PHE A 170 10.20 11.90 1.99
CA PHE A 170 11.32 10.96 2.01
C PHE A 170 10.86 9.49 2.04
N TRP A 171 9.82 9.14 2.81
CA TRP A 171 9.28 7.78 2.86
C TRP A 171 8.78 7.32 1.49
N ILE A 172 8.00 8.16 0.81
CA ILE A 172 7.47 7.85 -0.52
C ILE A 172 8.58 7.79 -1.57
N ALA A 173 9.53 8.72 -1.54
CA ALA A 173 10.70 8.66 -2.43
C ALA A 173 11.53 7.39 -2.20
N SER A 174 11.66 6.95 -0.95
CA SER A 174 12.35 5.71 -0.60
C SER A 174 11.59 4.47 -1.08
N ALA A 175 10.27 4.43 -0.94
CA ALA A 175 9.43 3.37 -1.50
C ALA A 175 9.52 3.33 -3.03
N ASN A 176 9.46 4.49 -3.70
CA ASN A 176 9.67 4.60 -5.14
C ASN A 176 11.04 4.05 -5.55
N ALA A 177 12.09 4.41 -4.82
CA ALA A 177 13.44 3.92 -5.06
C ALA A 177 13.50 2.39 -4.95
N VAL A 178 12.93 1.80 -3.89
CA VAL A 178 12.85 0.35 -3.75
C VAL A 178 12.13 -0.29 -4.94
N MET A 179 10.95 0.19 -5.31
CA MET A 179 10.17 -0.38 -6.41
C MET A 179 10.89 -0.24 -7.76
N TYR A 180 11.50 0.91 -8.03
CA TYR A 180 12.35 1.12 -9.20
C TYR A 180 13.50 0.11 -9.24
N ARG A 181 14.31 0.03 -8.17
CA ARG A 181 15.52 -0.80 -8.10
C ARG A 181 15.25 -2.31 -8.07
N THR A 182 14.04 -2.71 -7.71
CA THR A 182 13.64 -4.12 -7.64
C THR A 182 12.74 -4.55 -8.80
N SER A 183 12.24 -3.59 -9.60
CA SER A 183 11.52 -3.89 -10.83
C SER A 183 12.43 -4.49 -11.90
N LEU A 184 11.85 -5.25 -12.83
CA LEU A 184 12.62 -5.86 -13.91
C LEU A 184 13.26 -4.76 -14.77
N ASP A 185 14.56 -4.85 -14.98
CA ASP A 185 15.36 -3.87 -15.74
C ASP A 185 15.23 -2.41 -15.25
N ASN A 186 14.86 -2.22 -13.97
CA ASN A 186 14.50 -0.93 -13.40
C ASN A 186 13.39 -0.20 -14.20
N ALA A 187 12.40 -0.93 -14.73
CA ALA A 187 11.39 -0.37 -15.62
C ALA A 187 10.26 0.41 -14.93
N LEU A 188 10.05 0.24 -13.62
CA LEU A 188 9.05 1.02 -12.87
C LEU A 188 9.62 2.36 -12.41
N ASP A 189 9.79 3.30 -13.34
CA ASP A 189 10.22 4.66 -13.01
C ASP A 189 9.02 5.54 -12.59
N LEU A 190 8.99 5.90 -11.31
CA LEU A 190 7.92 6.70 -10.69
C LEU A 190 8.28 8.19 -10.59
N ARG A 191 9.39 8.63 -11.20
CA ARG A 191 9.84 10.03 -11.15
C ARG A 191 8.79 11.00 -11.69
N GLU A 192 8.17 10.69 -12.83
CA GLU A 192 7.18 11.55 -13.49
C GLU A 192 5.86 11.66 -12.72
N THR A 193 5.52 10.65 -11.92
CA THR A 193 4.31 10.63 -11.09
C THR A 193 4.56 11.08 -9.66
N PHE A 194 5.82 11.12 -9.21
CA PHE A 194 6.15 11.64 -7.88
C PHE A 194 5.77 13.11 -7.75
N ARG A 195 5.18 13.44 -6.61
CA ARG A 195 4.83 14.79 -6.20
C ARG A 195 5.41 15.02 -4.82
N TRP A 196 5.89 16.22 -4.53
CA TRP A 196 6.48 16.60 -3.23
C TRP A 196 5.75 17.80 -2.64
N GLY A 197 6.06 18.11 -1.37
CA GLY A 197 5.45 19.22 -0.62
C GLY A 197 4.60 18.77 0.56
N ARG A 198 4.66 17.48 0.93
CA ARG A 198 3.96 16.96 2.12
C ARG A 198 4.54 17.58 3.37
N ARG A 199 3.67 17.85 4.33
CA ARG A 199 4.06 18.34 5.65
C ARG A 199 4.05 17.19 6.64
N ASP A 200 5.12 17.08 7.41
CA ASP A 200 5.21 16.07 8.45
C ASP A 200 4.15 16.30 9.53
N ARG A 201 3.52 15.22 9.95
CA ARG A 201 2.66 15.14 11.13
C ARG A 201 3.42 14.51 12.28
N ASP A 202 3.37 15.12 13.47
CA ASP A 202 4.04 14.59 14.66
C ASP A 202 3.15 13.68 15.52
N ASN A 203 1.83 13.74 15.35
CA ASN A 203 0.88 12.94 16.11
C ASN A 203 -0.19 12.34 15.18
N CYS A 204 -0.25 11.02 15.18
CA CYS A 204 -1.17 10.21 14.39
C CYS A 204 -1.85 9.13 15.25
N GLY A 205 -2.08 9.41 16.54
CA GLY A 205 -2.79 8.48 17.42
C GLY A 205 -4.11 8.00 16.81
N GLY A 206 -4.29 6.68 16.74
CA GLY A 206 -5.47 6.06 16.12
C GLY A 206 -5.36 5.84 14.60
N SER A 207 -4.27 6.23 13.93
CA SER A 207 -4.08 5.92 12.50
C SER A 207 -4.04 4.42 12.23
N GLY A 208 -3.40 3.65 13.11
CA GLY A 208 -3.30 2.19 12.95
C GLY A 208 -4.65 1.46 12.94
N ALA A 209 -5.67 2.02 13.59
CA ALA A 209 -7.03 1.48 13.61
C ALA A 209 -7.78 1.71 12.28
N ARG A 210 -7.25 2.58 11.41
CA ARG A 210 -7.78 2.87 10.08
C ARG A 210 -7.16 1.98 9.00
N LEU A 211 -6.18 1.15 9.33
CA LEU A 211 -5.55 0.25 8.36
C LEU A 211 -6.43 -0.98 8.07
N PRO A 212 -6.36 -1.55 6.85
CA PRO A 212 -7.05 -2.80 6.55
C PRO A 212 -6.49 -3.90 7.43
N THR A 213 -7.35 -4.68 8.07
CA THR A 213 -6.93 -5.94 8.67
C THR A 213 -6.83 -7.02 7.59
N PRO A 214 -5.99 -8.07 7.77
CA PRO A 214 -5.83 -9.13 6.77
C PRO A 214 -7.03 -10.10 6.72
N ALA A 215 -8.14 -9.78 7.39
CA ALA A 215 -9.15 -10.74 7.78
C ALA A 215 -10.17 -11.06 6.68
N ARG A 216 -10.59 -10.05 5.88
CA ARG A 216 -11.77 -10.13 5.01
C ARG A 216 -11.68 -9.17 3.83
N CYS A 217 -12.45 -9.43 2.78
CA CYS A 217 -12.49 -8.55 1.61
C CYS A 217 -13.10 -7.17 1.88
N SER A 218 -14.00 -7.06 2.86
CA SER A 218 -14.58 -5.77 3.25
C SER A 218 -13.54 -4.76 3.73
N GLU A 219 -12.40 -5.23 4.24
CA GLU A 219 -11.29 -4.38 4.66
C GLU A 219 -10.62 -3.70 3.46
N VAL A 220 -10.53 -4.42 2.33
CA VAL A 220 -10.02 -3.90 1.06
C VAL A 220 -10.99 -2.86 0.50
N GLU A 221 -12.29 -3.17 0.49
CA GLU A 221 -13.35 -2.26 0.05
C GLU A 221 -13.35 -0.96 0.87
N GLU A 222 -13.34 -1.07 2.20
CA GLU A 222 -13.42 0.10 3.09
C GLU A 222 -12.22 1.04 2.97
N VAL A 223 -11.00 0.50 2.86
CA VAL A 223 -9.78 1.31 2.80
C VAL A 223 -9.59 1.87 1.40
N PHE A 224 -9.50 0.99 0.40
CA PHE A 224 -9.02 1.38 -0.92
C PHE A 224 -10.12 1.98 -1.78
N LEU A 225 -11.33 1.43 -1.74
CA LEU A 225 -12.43 1.91 -2.57
C LEU A 225 -13.14 3.09 -1.88
N ASP A 226 -13.63 2.88 -0.66
CA ASP A 226 -14.51 3.85 0.00
C ASP A 226 -13.77 5.09 0.52
N ARG A 227 -12.59 4.91 1.12
CA ARG A 227 -11.81 6.02 1.69
C ARG A 227 -10.83 6.63 0.70
N MET A 228 -10.04 5.82 0.02
CA MET A 228 -9.05 6.32 -0.94
C MET A 228 -9.63 6.61 -2.33
N GLY A 229 -10.84 6.14 -2.63
CA GLY A 229 -11.52 6.43 -3.91
C GLY A 229 -10.91 5.71 -5.11
N LEU A 230 -10.24 4.56 -4.88
CA LEU A 230 -9.66 3.75 -5.95
C LEU A 230 -10.72 2.86 -6.59
N SER A 231 -10.52 2.55 -7.87
CA SER A 231 -11.26 1.46 -8.53
C SER A 231 -10.72 0.09 -8.10
N TRP A 232 -11.47 -0.98 -8.36
CA TRP A 232 -10.98 -2.35 -8.16
C TRP A 232 -9.70 -2.63 -8.94
N ARG A 233 -9.60 -2.17 -10.19
CA ARG A 233 -8.39 -2.33 -11.01
C ARG A 233 -7.17 -1.66 -10.38
N GLU A 234 -7.33 -0.45 -9.86
CA GLU A 234 -6.26 0.28 -9.16
C GLU A 234 -5.90 -0.37 -7.82
N THR A 235 -6.90 -0.85 -7.09
CA THR A 235 -6.71 -1.55 -5.81
C THR A 235 -5.94 -2.85 -5.99
N VAL A 236 -6.34 -3.66 -6.97
CA VAL A 236 -5.65 -4.91 -7.33
C VAL A 236 -4.22 -4.63 -7.81
N ALA A 237 -4.01 -3.55 -8.59
CA ALA A 237 -2.66 -3.14 -8.96
C ALA A 237 -1.81 -2.84 -7.71
N LEU A 238 -2.32 -2.03 -6.76
CA LEU A 238 -1.60 -1.72 -5.51
C LEU A 238 -1.29 -2.95 -4.66
N LEU A 239 -2.26 -3.86 -4.50
CA LEU A 239 -2.04 -5.11 -3.75
C LEU A 239 -0.98 -6.00 -4.39
N GLY A 240 -0.72 -5.85 -5.70
CA GLY A 240 0.41 -6.46 -6.39
C GLY A 240 1.78 -6.12 -5.78
N ALA A 241 1.90 -5.03 -5.00
CA ALA A 241 3.11 -4.72 -4.24
C ALA A 241 3.49 -5.81 -3.21
N HIS A 242 2.56 -6.68 -2.81
CA HIS A 242 2.84 -7.86 -1.99
C HIS A 242 3.85 -8.83 -2.62
N THR A 243 4.12 -8.72 -3.93
CA THR A 243 5.28 -9.39 -4.56
C THR A 243 6.60 -9.11 -3.84
N LEU A 244 6.70 -7.99 -3.10
CA LEU A 244 7.84 -7.63 -2.28
C LEU A 244 7.62 -7.98 -0.80
N GLY A 245 8.64 -8.59 -0.20
CA GLY A 245 8.73 -8.85 1.23
C GLY A 245 7.96 -10.06 1.68
N ARG A 246 7.68 -10.07 2.98
CA ARG A 246 7.18 -11.25 3.70
C ARG A 246 6.41 -10.87 4.96
N GLY A 247 5.53 -11.77 5.36
CA GLY A 247 4.91 -11.76 6.67
C GLY A 247 5.85 -12.33 7.73
N GLU A 248 5.88 -11.67 8.89
CA GLU A 248 6.55 -12.18 10.08
C GLU A 248 5.55 -12.48 11.20
N ARG A 249 5.74 -13.66 11.80
CA ARG A 249 4.85 -14.18 12.84
C ARG A 249 4.85 -13.30 14.08
N GLU A 250 6.00 -12.73 14.40
CA GLU A 250 6.18 -11.87 15.58
C GLU A 250 5.45 -10.53 15.43
N PHE A 251 5.29 -10.03 14.20
CA PHE A 251 4.64 -8.74 13.93
C PHE A 251 3.13 -8.90 13.68
N SER A 252 2.75 -9.78 12.77
CA SER A 252 1.38 -9.88 12.26
C SER A 252 0.69 -11.20 12.62
N GLY A 253 1.44 -12.18 13.13
CA GLY A 253 0.97 -13.57 13.28
C GLY A 253 0.94 -14.37 11.97
N HIS A 254 1.25 -13.72 10.84
CA HIS A 254 1.31 -14.30 9.50
C HIS A 254 2.78 -14.52 9.10
N HIS A 255 3.10 -15.67 8.50
CA HIS A 255 4.48 -16.03 8.16
C HIS A 255 4.61 -16.52 6.71
N GLY A 256 5.62 -16.01 6.01
CA GLY A 256 5.96 -16.40 4.64
C GLY A 256 5.85 -15.27 3.62
N THR A 257 6.25 -15.54 2.39
CA THR A 257 6.27 -14.60 1.27
C THR A 257 5.05 -14.82 0.35
N TRP A 258 4.67 -13.79 -0.42
CA TRP A 258 3.69 -13.92 -1.50
C TRP A 258 4.32 -14.35 -2.83
N SER A 259 5.60 -14.72 -2.79
CA SER A 259 6.44 -15.09 -3.94
C SER A 259 6.94 -16.52 -3.75
N SER A 260 7.66 -17.08 -4.73
CA SER A 260 8.16 -18.46 -4.63
C SER A 260 9.24 -18.67 -3.55
N SER A 261 9.96 -17.61 -3.16
CA SER A 261 11.05 -17.64 -2.18
C SER A 261 11.34 -16.24 -1.63
N ASP A 262 12.17 -16.12 -0.59
CA ASP A 262 12.69 -14.83 -0.11
C ASP A 262 13.49 -14.07 -1.16
N LYS A 263 14.18 -14.79 -2.04
CA LYS A 263 14.92 -14.20 -3.16
C LYS A 263 13.98 -13.55 -4.18
N ASP A 264 12.88 -14.22 -4.49
CA ASP A 264 11.86 -13.71 -5.43
C ASP A 264 11.04 -12.59 -4.79
N ALA A 265 10.87 -12.62 -3.46
CA ALA A 265 10.25 -11.56 -2.67
C ALA A 265 11.06 -10.25 -2.63
N GLN A 266 12.16 -10.15 -3.38
CA GLN A 266 12.93 -8.91 -3.58
C GLN A 266 12.80 -8.37 -5.00
N ARG A 267 11.80 -8.83 -5.76
CA ARG A 267 11.55 -8.40 -7.14
C ARG A 267 10.16 -7.83 -7.26
N PHE A 268 10.08 -6.58 -7.70
CA PHE A 268 8.81 -5.93 -7.95
C PHE A 268 8.31 -6.34 -9.34
N ASN A 269 7.41 -7.30 -9.43
CA ASN A 269 6.90 -7.80 -10.71
C ASN A 269 5.47 -8.36 -10.54
N LYS A 270 4.90 -8.88 -11.62
CA LYS A 270 3.57 -9.47 -11.63
C LYS A 270 3.47 -10.87 -11.00
N GLN A 271 4.55 -11.42 -10.40
CA GLN A 271 4.59 -12.78 -9.84
C GLN A 271 3.51 -12.98 -8.78
N TYR A 272 3.14 -11.93 -8.03
CA TYR A 272 1.99 -11.97 -7.11
C TYR A 272 0.72 -12.55 -7.75
N PHE A 273 0.37 -12.11 -8.97
CA PHE A 273 -0.84 -12.59 -9.68
C PHE A 273 -0.66 -14.03 -10.18
N THR A 274 0.55 -14.38 -10.64
CA THR A 274 0.92 -15.75 -11.00
C THR A 274 0.79 -16.68 -9.79
N GLU A 275 1.32 -16.28 -8.63
CA GLU A 275 1.23 -17.08 -7.41
C GLU A 275 -0.22 -17.29 -6.97
N LEU A 276 -1.06 -16.26 -7.06
CA LEU A 276 -2.48 -16.33 -6.71
C LEU A 276 -3.28 -17.30 -7.60
N LEU A 277 -3.00 -17.34 -8.91
CA LEU A 277 -3.79 -18.12 -9.87
C LEU A 277 -3.23 -19.51 -10.18
N GLU A 278 -1.92 -19.72 -10.09
CA GLU A 278 -1.29 -21.00 -10.51
C GLU A 278 -0.99 -21.96 -9.37
N ASN A 279 -1.22 -21.56 -8.10
CA ASN A 279 -0.99 -22.42 -6.95
C ASN A 279 -2.28 -22.87 -6.26
N ASN A 280 -2.18 -24.06 -5.64
CA ASN A 280 -3.24 -24.65 -4.85
C ASN A 280 -3.20 -24.07 -3.42
N TRP A 281 -3.80 -22.91 -3.23
CA TRP A 281 -3.90 -22.29 -1.91
C TRP A 281 -4.95 -23.03 -1.07
N ARG A 282 -4.55 -23.40 0.16
CA ARG A 282 -5.46 -23.90 1.19
C ARG A 282 -5.33 -23.06 2.44
N MET A 283 -6.39 -23.02 3.24
CA MET A 283 -6.31 -22.41 4.57
C MET A 283 -5.23 -23.09 5.42
N ARG A 284 -4.27 -22.32 5.94
CA ARG A 284 -3.20 -22.83 6.82
C ARG A 284 -3.77 -23.33 8.14
N ASN A 285 -4.75 -22.61 8.68
CA ASN A 285 -5.46 -22.94 9.91
C ASN A 285 -6.93 -22.49 9.82
N LEU A 286 -7.77 -22.91 10.78
CA LEU A 286 -9.18 -22.47 10.88
C LEU A 286 -9.35 -21.35 11.94
N GLY A 287 -8.26 -20.68 12.28
CA GLY A 287 -8.14 -19.70 13.35
C GLY A 287 -8.57 -18.30 12.94
N GLY A 288 -8.28 -17.32 13.79
CA GLY A 288 -8.73 -15.95 13.66
C GLY A 288 -9.15 -15.34 15.00
N PRO A 289 -9.18 -14.01 15.13
CA PRO A 289 -9.43 -13.31 16.39
C PRO A 289 -10.74 -13.73 17.07
N ALA A 290 -11.78 -14.03 16.29
CA ALA A 290 -13.10 -14.46 16.76
C ALA A 290 -13.06 -15.74 17.61
N ASN A 291 -12.06 -16.60 17.41
CA ASN A 291 -11.93 -17.90 18.09
C ASN A 291 -10.70 -17.96 19.01
N GLY A 292 -9.97 -16.85 19.20
CA GLY A 292 -8.77 -16.76 20.05
C GLY A 292 -7.60 -17.62 19.56
N ARG A 293 -7.53 -17.92 18.26
CA ARG A 293 -6.47 -18.72 17.62
C ARG A 293 -5.57 -17.82 16.79
N ALA A 294 -4.44 -18.36 16.33
CA ALA A 294 -3.57 -17.69 15.37
C ALA A 294 -4.38 -17.10 14.20
N PRO A 295 -3.98 -15.94 13.67
CA PRO A 295 -4.58 -15.38 12.46
C PRO A 295 -4.61 -16.41 11.34
N GLN A 296 -5.68 -16.40 10.54
CA GLN A 296 -5.82 -17.33 9.43
C GLN A 296 -5.30 -16.70 8.15
N ASP A 297 -4.45 -17.45 7.46
CA ASP A 297 -3.93 -17.18 6.12
C ASP A 297 -3.97 -18.47 5.29
N TRP A 298 -3.41 -18.41 4.09
CA TRP A 298 -3.37 -19.47 3.11
C TRP A 298 -1.94 -19.89 2.84
N THR A 299 -1.73 -21.18 2.53
CA THR A 299 -0.41 -21.72 2.21
C THR A 299 -0.52 -22.76 1.09
N THR A 300 0.60 -23.01 0.42
CA THR A 300 0.76 -24.05 -0.61
C THR A 300 1.48 -25.28 -0.08
N GLY A 301 1.75 -25.40 1.24
CA GLY A 301 2.53 -26.51 1.80
C GLY A 301 1.69 -27.66 2.32
N GLY A 302 2.32 -28.79 2.65
CA GLY A 302 1.74 -29.81 3.52
C GLY A 302 1.40 -29.28 4.92
N GLY A 303 0.59 -30.02 5.70
CA GLY A 303 0.16 -29.59 7.04
C GLY A 303 1.34 -29.26 7.97
N GLY A 304 1.49 -27.99 8.36
CA GLY A 304 2.62 -27.48 9.15
C GLY A 304 2.91 -26.01 8.83
N ASP A 305 3.80 -25.40 9.61
CA ASP A 305 4.26 -24.00 9.48
C ASP A 305 5.49 -23.86 8.54
N ASP A 306 5.96 -24.95 7.94
CA ASP A 306 7.28 -25.03 7.28
C ASP A 306 7.29 -24.58 5.80
N ASN A 307 6.15 -24.20 5.21
CA ASN A 307 6.15 -23.63 3.87
C ASN A 307 6.19 -22.10 3.95
N GLY A 308 7.29 -21.54 3.42
CA GLY A 308 7.56 -20.11 3.36
C GLY A 308 6.66 -19.32 2.40
N ARG A 309 5.59 -19.90 1.86
CA ARG A 309 4.62 -19.20 1.00
C ARG A 309 3.28 -18.97 1.67
N MET A 310 2.72 -17.80 1.43
CA MET A 310 1.53 -17.27 2.10
C MET A 310 0.69 -16.38 1.18
N MET A 311 -0.64 -16.43 1.38
CA MET A 311 -1.58 -15.40 0.95
C MET A 311 -2.49 -15.04 2.13
N LEU A 312 -2.86 -13.78 2.29
CA LEU A 312 -3.85 -13.34 3.27
C LEU A 312 -5.26 -13.55 2.75
N ASN A 313 -6.26 -13.43 3.61
CA ASN A 313 -7.66 -13.46 3.14
C ASN A 313 -7.96 -12.29 2.19
N THR A 314 -7.34 -11.14 2.42
CA THR A 314 -7.44 -9.96 1.55
C THR A 314 -6.83 -10.18 0.17
N ASP A 315 -5.90 -11.12 0.02
CA ASP A 315 -5.33 -11.50 -1.29
C ASP A 315 -6.23 -12.52 -2.00
N VAL A 316 -6.58 -13.61 -1.31
CA VAL A 316 -7.40 -14.68 -1.90
C VAL A 316 -8.81 -14.19 -2.23
N CYS A 317 -9.33 -13.21 -1.50
CA CYS A 317 -10.64 -12.64 -1.79
C CYS A 317 -10.72 -11.85 -3.10
N LEU A 318 -9.58 -11.49 -3.72
CA LEU A 318 -9.57 -10.83 -5.02
C LEU A 318 -10.07 -11.76 -6.14
N MET A 319 -9.95 -13.08 -5.94
CA MET A 319 -10.38 -14.08 -6.90
C MET A 319 -11.56 -14.94 -6.40
N PHE A 320 -11.66 -15.20 -5.09
CA PHE A 320 -12.61 -16.16 -4.53
C PHE A 320 -13.54 -15.55 -3.45
N ASP A 321 -14.81 -15.97 -3.42
CA ASP A 321 -15.81 -15.54 -2.43
C ASP A 321 -15.66 -16.31 -1.10
N ILE A 322 -14.60 -16.02 -0.36
CA ILE A 322 -14.20 -16.78 0.83
C ILE A 322 -14.86 -16.31 2.14
N ASP A 323 -15.70 -15.29 2.12
CA ASP A 323 -16.27 -14.68 3.33
C ASP A 323 -17.08 -15.69 4.16
N PHE A 324 -17.85 -16.55 3.50
CA PHE A 324 -18.61 -17.61 4.16
C PHE A 324 -17.70 -18.70 4.75
N GLN A 325 -16.61 -19.03 4.08
CA GLN A 325 -15.66 -20.07 4.46
C GLN A 325 -14.88 -19.63 5.71
N ILE A 326 -14.41 -18.38 5.71
CA ILE A 326 -13.74 -17.74 6.86
C ILE A 326 -14.70 -17.65 8.06
N ASN A 327 -15.94 -17.19 7.85
CA ASN A 327 -16.94 -17.07 8.93
C ASN A 327 -17.40 -18.41 9.50
N GLY A 328 -17.68 -19.37 8.62
CA GLY A 328 -18.31 -20.63 8.96
C GLY A 328 -17.34 -21.72 9.38
N GLY A 329 -16.02 -21.47 9.35
CA GLY A 329 -14.99 -22.49 9.58
C GLY A 329 -15.10 -23.64 8.57
N ARG A 330 -15.52 -23.35 7.34
CA ARG A 330 -15.71 -24.35 6.27
C ARG A 330 -14.56 -24.20 5.28
N PRO A 331 -13.48 -24.99 5.39
CA PRO A 331 -12.32 -24.81 4.55
C PRO A 331 -12.61 -25.14 3.08
N CYS A 332 -11.85 -24.51 2.20
CA CYS A 332 -11.80 -24.75 0.77
C CYS A 332 -10.34 -24.63 0.27
N CYS A 333 -10.12 -25.04 -0.98
CA CYS A 333 -8.87 -24.82 -1.71
C CYS A 333 -9.15 -24.13 -3.06
N THR A 334 -8.22 -23.33 -3.56
CA THR A 334 -8.40 -22.56 -4.79
C THR A 334 -8.35 -23.42 -6.05
N ILE A 335 -7.57 -24.50 -6.05
CA ILE A 335 -7.43 -25.45 -7.16
C ILE A 335 -7.52 -26.88 -6.59
N PRO A 336 -8.61 -27.63 -6.84
CA PRO A 336 -8.82 -28.96 -6.25
C PRO A 336 -7.98 -30.07 -6.89
N ASP A 337 -7.63 -29.93 -8.18
CA ASP A 337 -7.04 -31.02 -8.99
C ASP A 337 -5.51 -30.92 -9.16
N GLY A 338 -4.87 -29.93 -8.53
CA GLY A 338 -3.45 -29.62 -8.73
C GLY A 338 -2.45 -30.45 -7.90
N GLY A 339 -2.89 -31.46 -7.16
CA GLY A 339 -2.03 -32.36 -6.37
C GLY A 339 -2.55 -32.67 -4.96
N ASP A 340 -1.94 -33.67 -4.30
CA ASP A 340 -2.34 -34.30 -3.02
C ASP A 340 -2.38 -33.38 -1.77
N GLU A 341 -2.30 -32.06 -1.94
CA GLU A 341 -2.10 -31.11 -0.84
C GLU A 341 -3.37 -30.40 -0.37
N CYS A 342 -4.52 -30.58 -1.04
CA CYS A 342 -5.80 -30.09 -0.54
C CYS A 342 -6.45 -31.14 0.39
N PRO A 343 -6.43 -30.99 1.71
CA PRO A 343 -7.00 -31.99 2.63
C PRO A 343 -8.53 -32.02 2.63
N PHE A 344 -9.19 -31.17 1.84
CA PHE A 344 -10.63 -31.01 1.80
C PHE A 344 -11.17 -31.18 0.38
N PRO A 345 -12.31 -31.86 0.17
CA PRO A 345 -12.84 -32.11 -1.17
C PRO A 345 -13.56 -30.88 -1.78
N ARG A 346 -13.32 -29.65 -1.29
CA ARG A 346 -14.12 -28.47 -1.67
C ARG A 346 -13.26 -27.38 -2.28
N GLU A 347 -13.65 -27.00 -3.48
CA GLU A 347 -13.17 -25.80 -4.15
C GLU A 347 -13.70 -24.54 -3.47
N CYS A 348 -12.90 -23.47 -3.50
CA CYS A 348 -13.37 -22.16 -3.07
C CYS A 348 -14.38 -21.60 -4.07
N PRO A 349 -15.49 -21.00 -3.61
CA PRO A 349 -16.49 -20.47 -4.52
C PRO A 349 -15.93 -19.23 -5.24
N MET A 350 -16.39 -19.04 -6.47
CA MET A 350 -16.15 -17.84 -7.26
C MET A 350 -17.29 -16.84 -7.03
N TYR A 351 -17.02 -15.55 -7.24
CA TYR A 351 -18.09 -14.56 -7.19
C TYR A 351 -19.11 -14.77 -8.30
N GLN A 352 -20.35 -14.39 -8.01
CA GLN A 352 -21.41 -14.37 -9.01
C GLN A 352 -21.24 -13.17 -9.95
N ARG A 353 -21.68 -13.34 -11.20
CA ARG A 353 -21.73 -12.25 -12.18
C ARG A 353 -22.59 -11.08 -11.69
N GLY A 354 -22.15 -9.86 -11.95
CA GLY A 354 -22.80 -8.61 -11.57
C GLY A 354 -22.52 -8.15 -10.14
N THR A 355 -21.59 -8.79 -9.44
CA THR A 355 -21.13 -8.31 -8.13
C THR A 355 -19.98 -7.30 -8.31
N SER A 356 -19.82 -6.36 -7.37
CA SER A 356 -18.71 -5.40 -7.42
C SER A 356 -17.35 -6.09 -7.46
N ARG A 357 -17.22 -7.20 -6.72
CA ARG A 357 -15.99 -8.00 -6.61
C ARG A 357 -15.65 -8.82 -7.86
N GLU A 358 -16.58 -8.96 -8.81
CA GLU A 358 -16.25 -9.49 -10.14
C GLU A 358 -15.17 -8.64 -10.82
N LEU A 359 -15.20 -7.31 -10.63
CA LEU A 359 -14.18 -6.41 -11.18
C LEU A 359 -12.79 -6.62 -10.56
N ALA A 360 -12.72 -7.13 -9.32
CA ALA A 360 -11.45 -7.52 -8.71
C ALA A 360 -10.87 -8.76 -9.43
N MET A 361 -11.71 -9.75 -9.72
CA MET A 361 -11.31 -10.96 -10.45
C MET A 361 -10.84 -10.60 -11.86
N GLU A 362 -11.59 -9.75 -12.56
CA GLU A 362 -11.23 -9.27 -13.90
C GLU A 362 -9.86 -8.58 -13.90
N ALA A 363 -9.58 -7.74 -12.90
CA ALA A 363 -8.28 -7.09 -12.77
C ALA A 363 -7.14 -8.06 -12.44
N VAL A 364 -7.37 -9.08 -11.59
CA VAL A 364 -6.38 -10.13 -11.30
C VAL A 364 -6.03 -10.89 -12.58
N VAL A 365 -7.04 -11.29 -13.37
CA VAL A 365 -6.84 -11.99 -14.65
C VAL A 365 -6.13 -11.07 -15.65
N GLU A 366 -6.53 -9.79 -15.74
CA GLU A 366 -5.86 -8.80 -16.58
C GLU A 366 -4.36 -8.75 -16.27
N PHE A 367 -3.97 -8.55 -15.00
CA PHE A 367 -2.56 -8.42 -14.66
C PHE A 367 -1.78 -9.73 -14.83
N TYR A 368 -2.41 -10.87 -14.54
CA TYR A 368 -1.83 -12.19 -14.80
C TYR A 368 -1.51 -12.39 -16.29
N GLU A 369 -2.43 -12.05 -17.19
CA GLU A 369 -2.25 -12.23 -18.64
C GLU A 369 -1.36 -11.13 -19.27
N SER A 370 -1.22 -9.99 -18.61
CA SER A 370 -0.47 -8.83 -19.10
C SER A 370 1.07 -8.99 -19.04
N SER A 371 1.80 -8.01 -19.57
CA SER A 371 3.25 -7.90 -19.37
C SER A 371 3.57 -7.18 -18.05
N ASN A 372 4.81 -7.32 -17.54
CA ASN A 372 5.26 -6.51 -16.40
C ASN A 372 5.14 -5.00 -16.68
N ALA A 373 5.41 -4.56 -17.91
CA ALA A 373 5.26 -3.14 -18.29
C ALA A 373 3.81 -2.66 -18.14
N ALA A 374 2.82 -3.43 -18.61
CA ALA A 374 1.41 -3.07 -18.46
C ALA A 374 0.95 -3.05 -17.00
N TYR A 375 1.46 -3.97 -16.17
CA TYR A 375 1.25 -3.93 -14.72
C TYR A 375 1.89 -2.69 -14.09
N TYR A 376 3.13 -2.35 -14.45
CA TYR A 376 3.84 -1.16 -13.96
C TYR A 376 3.11 0.14 -14.31
N ASP A 377 2.57 0.25 -15.52
CA ASP A 377 1.77 1.41 -15.93
C ASP A 377 0.51 1.56 -15.06
N ALA A 378 -0.21 0.46 -14.82
CA ALA A 378 -1.38 0.46 -13.95
C ALA A 378 -1.03 0.76 -12.48
N PHE A 379 0.07 0.19 -12.00
CA PHE A 379 0.59 0.41 -10.65
C PHE A 379 0.95 1.87 -10.45
N ALA A 380 1.65 2.50 -11.39
CA ALA A 380 2.06 3.91 -11.29
C ALA A 380 0.87 4.85 -11.15
N VAL A 381 -0.24 4.58 -11.85
CA VAL A 381 -1.49 5.35 -11.72
C VAL A 381 -2.09 5.20 -10.32
N ALA A 382 -2.21 3.96 -9.85
CA ALA A 382 -2.82 3.68 -8.55
C ALA A 382 -1.94 4.20 -7.38
N TRP A 383 -0.62 4.04 -7.48
CA TRP A 383 0.36 4.54 -6.52
C TRP A 383 0.36 6.06 -6.43
N ASN A 384 0.27 6.76 -7.56
CA ASN A 384 0.13 8.21 -7.56
C ASN A 384 -1.15 8.66 -6.83
N LYS A 385 -2.30 8.01 -7.08
CA LYS A 385 -3.54 8.32 -6.35
C LYS A 385 -3.39 8.07 -4.85
N ALA A 386 -2.83 6.93 -4.46
CA ALA A 386 -2.62 6.57 -3.06
C ALA A 386 -1.71 7.57 -2.33
N THR A 387 -0.54 7.85 -2.91
CA THR A 387 0.46 8.72 -2.28
C THR A 387 0.11 10.21 -2.31
N THR A 388 -0.94 10.61 -3.03
CA THR A 388 -1.46 11.99 -3.04
C THR A 388 -2.79 12.15 -2.32
N ALA A 389 -3.35 11.08 -1.76
CA ALA A 389 -4.64 11.09 -1.07
C ALA A 389 -4.66 12.14 0.06
N GLY A 390 -5.67 13.00 0.08
CA GLY A 390 -5.83 14.04 1.10
C GLY A 390 -4.86 15.22 1.03
N GLN A 391 -3.81 15.14 0.22
CA GLN A 391 -2.79 16.19 0.10
C GLN A 391 -3.23 17.31 -0.86
N ARG A 392 -2.78 18.53 -0.59
CA ARG A 392 -3.07 19.71 -1.42
C ARG A 392 -1.77 20.42 -1.76
N ASN A 393 -1.74 21.08 -2.91
CA ASN A 393 -0.60 21.89 -3.37
C ASN A 393 0.71 21.10 -3.51
N LEU A 394 0.63 19.80 -3.80
CA LEU A 394 1.84 19.04 -4.12
C LEU A 394 2.38 19.48 -5.48
N LEU A 395 3.71 19.49 -5.60
CA LEU A 395 4.43 19.98 -6.75
C LEU A 395 5.10 18.80 -7.50
N PRO A 396 5.17 18.82 -8.84
CA PRO A 396 5.99 17.87 -9.57
C PRO A 396 7.47 18.09 -9.28
N LEU A 397 8.31 17.10 -9.61
CA LEU A 397 9.75 17.29 -9.63
C LEU A 397 10.12 18.33 -10.69
N MET A 398 11.00 19.26 -10.32
CA MET A 398 11.59 20.22 -11.26
C MET A 398 13.01 19.77 -11.62
N THR A 399 13.35 19.84 -12.92
CA THR A 399 14.61 19.39 -13.52
C THR A 399 15.83 20.08 -12.91
N SER A 400 15.71 21.37 -12.60
CA SER A 400 16.68 22.13 -11.83
C SER A 400 16.07 23.47 -11.44
N CYS A 401 16.52 23.98 -10.30
CA CYS A 401 16.38 25.38 -9.93
C CYS A 401 17.64 26.12 -10.40
N GLU A 402 17.49 27.20 -11.18
CA GLU A 402 18.61 28.12 -11.37
C GLU A 402 18.91 28.79 -10.02
N SER A 403 20.16 28.71 -9.58
CA SER A 403 20.62 29.38 -8.37
C SER A 403 20.50 30.89 -8.55
N VAL A 404 19.76 31.56 -7.67
CA VAL A 404 19.77 33.03 -7.55
C VAL A 404 21.09 33.49 -6.95
#